data_AF-A0A4Y5YCV4-F1
#
_entry.id   AF-A0A4Y5YCV4-F1
#
_cell.length_a   1.000
_cell.length_b   1.000
_cell.length_c   1.000
_cell.angle_alpha   90.00
_cell.angle_beta   90.00
_cell.angle_gamma   90.00
#
_symmetry.space_group_name_H-M   'P 1'
#
loop_
_entity.id
_entity.type
_entity.pdbx_description
1 polymer ?
#
loop_
_entity_poly.entity_id
_entity_poly.type
_entity_poly.pdbx_seq_one_letter_code
_entity_poly.pdbx_strand_id
1 'polypeptide(L)'
;MENINIEKPVPCPEAFYEPSKLGDYSRAAFLLSLGIMLNPSDDYKNDYLLEKHEDFSLPTIEKLSKLISKNQLKNLNSDSITGNEDSIDRESRNLIERIYYSSDNQLDALNLIALFIHHPNELLRVSAAISWLDAIYDSYLALEVLFEAIHSEYVLVREMAISALSRIFNEVGQFSNISKNTDSSKPPQVKDSGSFIVHGTIFSSVGKSYEKWWKPTSGDFHNYLKNGSRPNIYDAKDYFQWSGGWNDYARSQAAKELEVWINQHNMQNSDVFAHSHGCNVALLATQSQKLKKLILMSCPVHWKLYQPNFNNVDEVISIRVKFDFVIMADRGGQKFRDPRITETILPLWFTAHDASRTSKTWSKRKLDSLI
;
A
#
# COMPACT_ATOMS: atom_id res chain seq x y z
N MET A 1 3.97 -10.80 13.89
CA MET A 1 4.23 -11.41 12.57
C MET A 1 5.35 -10.61 11.95
N GLU A 2 6.51 -11.26 11.80
CA GLU A 2 7.64 -10.73 11.03
C GLU A 2 7.27 -10.70 9.54
N ASN A 3 7.89 -9.81 8.76
CA ASN A 3 7.79 -9.84 7.31
C ASN A 3 8.41 -11.15 6.79
N ILE A 4 7.57 -12.06 6.31
CA ILE A 4 8.00 -13.32 5.72
C ILE A 4 8.22 -13.09 4.23
N ASN A 5 9.35 -13.55 3.69
CA ASN A 5 9.56 -13.59 2.25
C ASN A 5 8.69 -14.71 1.66
N ILE A 6 7.49 -14.36 1.21
CA ILE A 6 6.59 -15.30 0.56
C ILE A 6 6.93 -15.29 -0.93
N GLU A 7 7.47 -16.39 -1.44
CA GLU A 7 7.80 -16.53 -2.87
C GLU A 7 6.63 -17.12 -3.68
N LYS A 8 5.75 -17.89 -3.03
CA LYS A 8 4.55 -18.46 -3.62
C LYS A 8 3.39 -18.52 -2.61
N PRO A 9 2.16 -18.12 -2.99
CA PRO A 9 0.99 -18.23 -2.12
C PRO A 9 0.46 -19.66 -2.07
N VAL A 10 -0.42 -19.93 -1.11
CA VAL A 10 -1.29 -21.12 -1.16
C VAL A 10 -2.48 -20.75 -2.05
N PRO A 11 -2.77 -21.51 -3.12
CA PRO A 11 -3.90 -21.23 -3.99
C PRO A 11 -5.23 -21.27 -3.22
N CYS A 12 -6.25 -20.62 -3.76
CA CYS A 12 -7.61 -20.73 -3.24
C CYS A 12 -8.40 -21.71 -4.12
N PRO A 13 -9.25 -22.57 -3.52
CA PRO A 13 -9.74 -22.53 -2.13
C PRO A 13 -8.83 -23.17 -1.08
N GLU A 14 -7.72 -23.80 -1.46
CA GLU A 14 -6.84 -24.60 -0.57
C GLU A 14 -6.33 -23.81 0.65
N ALA A 15 -6.12 -22.51 0.52
CA ALA A 15 -5.72 -21.62 1.61
C ALA A 15 -6.62 -21.70 2.86
N PHE A 16 -7.89 -22.06 2.70
CA PHE A 16 -8.85 -22.22 3.81
C PHE A 16 -8.76 -23.57 4.54
N TYR A 17 -7.98 -24.49 3.98
CA TYR A 17 -7.67 -25.80 4.57
C TYR A 17 -6.26 -25.86 5.17
N GLU A 18 -5.47 -24.80 5.00
CA GLU A 18 -4.06 -24.72 5.38
C GLU A 18 -3.90 -23.93 6.69
N PRO A 19 -3.78 -24.58 7.87
CA PRO A 19 -3.67 -23.92 9.17
C PRO A 19 -2.23 -23.46 9.44
N SER A 20 -1.68 -22.67 8.52
CA SER A 20 -0.34 -22.11 8.62
C SER A 20 -0.35 -20.61 8.34
N LYS A 21 0.73 -19.92 8.73
CA LYS A 21 0.89 -18.48 8.42
C LYS A 21 0.77 -18.20 6.93
N LEU A 22 1.26 -19.10 6.07
CA LEU A 22 1.16 -18.92 4.62
C LEU A 22 -0.31 -19.05 4.14
N GLY A 23 -1.07 -19.96 4.74
CA GLY A 23 -2.52 -20.04 4.58
C GLY A 23 -3.19 -18.74 5.01
N ASP A 24 -2.83 -18.18 6.18
CA ASP A 24 -3.36 -16.89 6.66
C ASP A 24 -3.10 -15.75 5.67
N TYR A 25 -1.89 -15.61 5.14
CA TYR A 25 -1.62 -14.58 4.13
C TYR A 25 -2.46 -14.79 2.88
N SER A 26 -2.60 -16.03 2.40
CA SER A 26 -3.39 -16.30 1.20
C SER A 26 -4.90 -16.04 1.44
N ARG A 27 -5.41 -16.36 2.64
CA ARG A 27 -6.76 -15.99 3.10
C ARG A 27 -6.95 -14.48 3.19
N ALA A 28 -5.98 -13.74 3.74
CA ALA A 28 -6.00 -12.28 3.81
C ALA A 28 -6.06 -11.64 2.42
N ALA A 29 -5.23 -12.13 1.48
CA ALA A 29 -5.23 -11.69 0.08
C ALA A 29 -6.59 -11.91 -0.57
N PHE A 30 -7.20 -13.07 -0.33
CA PHE A 30 -8.54 -13.39 -0.82
C PHE A 30 -9.59 -12.45 -0.23
N LEU A 31 -9.60 -12.26 1.09
CA LEU A 31 -10.52 -11.37 1.79
C LEU A 31 -10.41 -9.92 1.27
N LEU A 32 -9.20 -9.38 1.13
CA LEU A 32 -8.97 -8.05 0.54
C LEU A 32 -9.51 -7.95 -0.89
N SER A 33 -9.37 -9.01 -1.67
CA SER A 33 -9.86 -9.08 -3.05
C SER A 33 -11.38 -9.06 -3.12
N LEU A 34 -12.07 -9.71 -2.18
CA LEU A 34 -13.53 -9.71 -2.15
C LEU A 34 -14.13 -8.30 -2.06
N GLY A 35 -13.55 -7.41 -1.25
CA GLY A 35 -14.02 -6.02 -1.14
C GLY A 35 -13.97 -5.30 -2.49
N ILE A 36 -12.89 -5.50 -3.24
CA ILE A 36 -12.72 -4.95 -4.60
C ILE A 36 -13.73 -5.54 -5.58
N MET A 37 -13.94 -6.86 -5.54
CA MET A 37 -14.83 -7.58 -6.47
C MET A 37 -16.30 -7.26 -6.22
N LEU A 38 -16.69 -7.12 -4.95
CA LEU A 38 -18.07 -6.81 -4.56
C LEU A 38 -18.42 -5.33 -4.70
N ASN A 39 -17.42 -4.43 -4.75
CA ASN A 39 -17.68 -2.99 -4.74
C ASN A 39 -18.60 -2.58 -5.91
N PRO A 40 -19.72 -1.89 -5.64
CA PRO A 40 -20.68 -1.47 -6.67
C PRO A 40 -20.13 -0.36 -7.57
N SER A 41 -19.11 0.39 -7.12
CA SER A 41 -18.49 1.46 -7.88
C SER A 41 -17.58 0.92 -8.99
N ASP A 42 -17.52 1.68 -10.07
CA ASP A 42 -16.59 1.49 -11.18
C ASP A 42 -15.30 2.29 -11.03
N ASP A 43 -15.15 3.07 -9.95
CA ASP A 43 -14.00 3.93 -9.73
C ASP A 43 -12.67 3.18 -9.85
N TYR A 44 -12.65 1.93 -9.35
CA TYR A 44 -11.49 1.04 -9.33
C TYR A 44 -11.15 0.34 -10.65
N LYS A 45 -12.00 0.42 -11.69
CA LYS A 45 -11.77 -0.31 -12.96
C LYS A 45 -10.48 0.11 -13.67
N ASN A 46 -10.00 1.32 -13.41
CA ASN A 46 -8.84 1.88 -14.10
C ASN A 46 -7.51 1.63 -13.37
N ASP A 47 -7.56 1.30 -12.09
CA ASP A 47 -6.35 1.22 -11.26
C ASP A 47 -5.79 -0.22 -11.18
N TYR A 48 -6.46 -1.24 -11.73
CA TYR A 48 -5.91 -2.61 -11.77
C TYR A 48 -5.55 -3.16 -10.39
N LEU A 49 -6.52 -3.06 -9.48
CA LEU A 49 -6.37 -3.53 -8.11
C LEU A 49 -6.12 -5.04 -8.01
N LEU A 50 -6.67 -5.81 -8.95
CA LEU A 50 -6.54 -7.27 -9.01
C LEU A 50 -5.88 -7.67 -10.33
N GLU A 51 -4.65 -8.17 -10.23
CA GLU A 51 -3.93 -8.77 -11.36
C GLU A 51 -4.25 -10.26 -11.44
N LYS A 52 -4.59 -10.78 -12.62
CA LYS A 52 -4.69 -12.23 -12.81
C LYS A 52 -3.31 -12.84 -12.68
N HIS A 53 -3.15 -13.84 -11.80
CA HIS A 53 -1.90 -14.53 -11.62
C HIS A 53 -2.14 -16.04 -11.59
N GLU A 54 -1.28 -16.82 -12.25
CA GLU A 54 -1.43 -18.29 -12.33
C GLU A 54 -1.34 -18.96 -10.95
N ASP A 55 -0.42 -18.48 -10.10
CA ASP A 55 -0.27 -18.97 -8.73
C ASP A 55 -1.37 -18.51 -7.74
N PHE A 56 -2.23 -17.54 -8.10
CA PHE A 56 -3.28 -17.02 -7.23
C PHE A 56 -4.54 -16.71 -8.03
N SER A 57 -5.38 -17.72 -8.20
CA SER A 57 -6.66 -17.58 -8.89
C SER A 57 -7.70 -16.98 -7.96
N LEU A 58 -8.55 -16.11 -8.50
CA LEU A 58 -9.73 -15.58 -7.85
C LEU A 58 -10.97 -16.07 -8.61
N PRO A 59 -12.08 -16.35 -7.91
CA PRO A 59 -13.33 -16.76 -8.55
C PRO A 59 -13.91 -15.60 -9.33
N THR A 60 -14.92 -15.87 -10.17
CA THR A 60 -15.72 -14.78 -10.74
C THR A 60 -16.86 -14.48 -9.77
N ILE A 61 -16.94 -13.24 -9.28
CA ILE A 61 -18.04 -12.78 -8.42
C ILE A 61 -18.64 -11.57 -9.11
N GLU A 62 -19.97 -11.57 -9.28
CA GLU A 62 -20.66 -10.41 -9.82
C GLU A 62 -20.58 -9.24 -8.83
N LYS A 63 -20.42 -8.02 -9.33
CA LYS A 63 -20.46 -6.82 -8.49
C LYS A 63 -21.82 -6.65 -7.84
N LEU A 64 -21.84 -6.08 -6.65
CA LEU A 64 -23.10 -5.64 -6.05
C LEU A 64 -23.72 -4.51 -6.88
N SER A 65 -25.04 -4.44 -6.92
CA SER A 65 -25.75 -3.30 -7.53
C SER A 65 -25.72 -2.04 -6.65
N LYS A 66 -25.53 -2.23 -5.34
CA LYS A 66 -25.41 -1.20 -4.31
C LYS A 66 -24.80 -1.81 -3.05
N LEU A 67 -24.34 -0.96 -2.13
CA LEU A 67 -23.94 -1.42 -0.79
C LEU A 67 -25.12 -2.09 -0.09
N ILE A 68 -24.82 -3.15 0.66
CA ILE A 68 -25.81 -3.99 1.35
C ILE A 68 -25.95 -3.53 2.80
N SER A 69 -27.15 -3.63 3.36
CA SER A 69 -27.39 -3.41 4.79
C SER A 69 -26.94 -4.62 5.59
N LYS A 70 -26.32 -4.38 6.75
CA LYS A 70 -25.93 -5.42 7.71
C LYS A 70 -27.07 -6.41 8.02
N ASN A 71 -28.31 -5.94 8.09
CA ASN A 71 -29.49 -6.78 8.38
C ASN A 71 -29.85 -7.80 7.29
N GLN A 72 -29.29 -7.66 6.09
CA GLN A 72 -29.52 -8.59 4.97
C GLN A 72 -28.57 -9.79 5.01
N LEU A 73 -27.57 -9.77 5.88
CA LEU A 73 -26.62 -10.86 6.04
C LEU A 73 -27.20 -11.94 6.94
N LYS A 74 -27.35 -13.15 6.38
CA LYS A 74 -28.00 -14.30 7.05
C LYS A 74 -27.26 -14.77 8.31
N ASN A 75 -25.99 -14.39 8.49
CA ASN A 75 -25.07 -14.96 9.48
C ASN A 75 -24.71 -14.04 10.66
N LEU A 76 -25.38 -12.91 10.85
CA LEU A 76 -25.14 -12.04 12.01
C LEU A 76 -26.03 -12.35 13.22
N ASN A 77 -26.52 -13.59 13.36
CA ASN A 77 -26.85 -14.10 14.69
C ASN A 77 -25.52 -14.34 15.43
N SER A 78 -24.92 -13.21 15.84
CA SER A 78 -23.66 -13.04 16.55
C SER A 78 -23.51 -13.97 17.73
N ASP A 79 -24.61 -14.42 18.31
CA ASP A 79 -24.64 -15.22 19.52
C ASP A 79 -24.23 -16.69 19.29
N SER A 80 -24.27 -17.17 18.04
CA SER A 80 -23.95 -18.58 17.69
C SER A 80 -22.55 -18.81 17.11
N ILE A 81 -21.84 -17.75 16.69
CA ILE A 81 -20.48 -17.79 16.13
C ILE A 81 -19.53 -16.93 16.97
N THR A 82 -19.72 -16.92 18.29
CA THR A 82 -18.79 -16.24 19.20
C THR A 82 -17.50 -17.05 19.34
N GLY A 83 -16.44 -16.57 18.69
CA GLY A 83 -15.07 -16.57 19.23
C GLY A 83 -14.22 -17.84 19.15
N ASN A 84 -14.72 -18.98 18.69
CA ASN A 84 -13.87 -20.17 18.49
C ASN A 84 -13.32 -20.22 17.05
N GLU A 85 -11.99 -20.10 16.92
CA GLU A 85 -11.24 -20.20 15.66
C GLU A 85 -11.66 -21.42 14.83
N ASP A 86 -11.79 -22.59 15.46
CA ASP A 86 -12.17 -23.83 14.78
C ASP A 86 -13.56 -23.75 14.14
N SER A 87 -14.50 -23.04 14.77
CA SER A 87 -15.85 -22.88 14.23
C SER A 87 -15.86 -21.94 13.04
N ILE A 88 -15.09 -20.85 13.12
CA ILE A 88 -14.92 -19.90 12.02
C ILE A 88 -14.25 -20.59 10.83
N ASP A 89 -13.16 -21.33 11.08
CA ASP A 89 -12.43 -22.04 10.02
C ASP A 89 -13.32 -23.09 9.34
N ARG A 90 -14.08 -23.88 10.10
CA ARG A 90 -15.00 -24.87 9.53
C ARG A 90 -16.07 -24.21 8.65
N GLU A 91 -16.70 -23.14 9.11
CA GLU A 91 -17.73 -22.45 8.32
C GLU A 91 -17.15 -21.74 7.10
N SER A 92 -15.94 -21.18 7.22
CA SER A 92 -15.23 -20.55 6.11
C SER A 92 -14.96 -21.52 4.96
N ARG A 93 -14.65 -22.79 5.26
CA ARG A 93 -14.47 -23.85 4.25
C ARG A 93 -15.77 -24.10 3.48
N ASN A 94 -16.91 -24.16 4.17
CA ASN A 94 -18.19 -24.32 3.49
C ASN A 94 -18.52 -23.13 2.58
N LEU A 95 -18.22 -21.91 3.03
CA LEU A 95 -18.44 -20.69 2.27
C LEU A 95 -17.53 -20.61 1.04
N ILE A 96 -16.23 -20.88 1.18
CA ILE A 96 -15.28 -20.75 0.06
C ILE A 96 -15.59 -21.72 -1.07
N GLU A 97 -16.00 -22.95 -0.76
CA GLU A 97 -16.44 -23.93 -1.77
C GLU A 97 -17.62 -23.39 -2.58
N ARG A 98 -18.64 -22.84 -1.90
CA ARG A 98 -19.78 -22.23 -2.60
C ARG A 98 -19.38 -21.01 -3.41
N ILE A 99 -18.44 -20.20 -2.93
CA ILE A 99 -17.96 -19.05 -3.68
C ILE A 99 -17.30 -19.46 -5.01
N TYR A 100 -16.51 -20.55 -5.01
CA TYR A 100 -15.81 -21.03 -6.20
C TYR A 100 -16.71 -21.83 -7.16
N TYR A 101 -17.70 -22.54 -6.64
CA TYR A 101 -18.45 -23.53 -7.42
C TYR A 101 -19.94 -23.20 -7.62
N SER A 102 -20.44 -22.09 -7.06
CA SER A 102 -21.81 -21.57 -7.30
C SER A 102 -21.81 -20.36 -8.23
N SER A 103 -22.87 -20.20 -9.02
CA SER A 103 -23.10 -19.03 -9.88
C SER A 103 -23.66 -17.83 -9.14
N ASP A 104 -24.33 -18.02 -8.00
CA ASP A 104 -24.84 -16.96 -7.12
C ASP A 104 -24.04 -16.94 -5.81
N ASN A 105 -22.87 -16.30 -5.85
CA ASN A 105 -21.86 -16.35 -4.79
C ASN A 105 -21.66 -15.03 -4.03
N GLN A 106 -22.42 -13.97 -4.36
CA GLN A 106 -22.28 -12.66 -3.73
C GLN A 106 -22.57 -12.70 -2.23
N LEU A 107 -23.69 -13.35 -1.85
CA LEU A 107 -24.11 -13.44 -0.47
C LEU A 107 -23.15 -14.30 0.35
N ASP A 108 -22.59 -15.37 -0.22
CA ASP A 108 -21.59 -16.19 0.44
C ASP A 108 -20.26 -15.42 0.63
N ALA A 109 -19.84 -14.62 -0.35
CA ALA A 109 -18.67 -13.74 -0.20
C ALA A 109 -18.88 -12.69 0.91
N LEU A 110 -20.07 -12.07 0.96
CA LEU A 110 -20.44 -11.15 2.04
C LEU A 110 -20.47 -11.84 3.42
N ASN A 111 -21.04 -13.05 3.50
CA ASN A 111 -21.05 -13.84 4.72
C ASN A 111 -19.64 -14.24 5.16
N LEU A 112 -18.72 -14.49 4.21
CA LEU A 112 -17.32 -14.76 4.52
C LEU A 112 -16.65 -13.52 5.13
N ILE A 113 -16.83 -12.33 4.54
CA ILE A 113 -16.34 -11.07 5.12
C ILE A 113 -16.89 -10.88 6.54
N ALA A 114 -18.20 -11.09 6.72
CA ALA A 114 -18.85 -10.95 8.01
C ALA A 114 -18.42 -11.98 9.05
N LEU A 115 -18.04 -13.19 8.62
CA LEU A 115 -17.47 -14.20 9.48
C LEU A 115 -16.06 -13.78 9.96
N PHE A 116 -15.21 -13.31 9.05
CA PHE A 116 -13.81 -13.02 9.36
C PHE A 116 -13.58 -11.71 10.11
N ILE A 117 -14.53 -10.77 10.11
CA ILE A 117 -14.41 -9.54 10.94
C ILE A 117 -14.41 -9.85 12.45
N HIS A 118 -14.77 -11.08 12.83
CA HIS A 118 -14.71 -11.60 14.20
C HIS A 118 -13.57 -12.62 14.42
N HIS A 119 -12.71 -12.84 13.43
CA HIS A 119 -11.64 -13.84 13.50
C HIS A 119 -10.58 -13.47 14.57
N PRO A 120 -10.06 -14.41 15.37
CA PRO A 120 -9.03 -14.11 16.39
C PRO A 120 -7.70 -13.63 15.77
N ASN A 121 -7.28 -14.21 14.65
CA ASN A 121 -6.16 -13.71 13.84
C ASN A 121 -6.41 -12.28 13.33
N GLU A 122 -5.60 -11.34 13.81
CA GLU A 122 -5.73 -9.91 13.52
C GLU A 122 -5.57 -9.54 12.04
N LEU A 123 -4.68 -10.23 11.30
CA LEU A 123 -4.50 -9.97 9.87
C LEU A 123 -5.77 -10.29 9.08
N LEU A 124 -6.40 -11.43 9.37
CA LEU A 124 -7.63 -11.86 8.70
C LEU A 124 -8.79 -10.94 9.09
N ARG A 125 -8.86 -10.56 10.37
CA ARG A 125 -9.85 -9.62 10.90
C ARG A 125 -9.79 -8.25 10.24
N VAL A 126 -8.59 -7.68 10.14
CA VAL A 126 -8.37 -6.39 9.46
C VAL A 126 -8.63 -6.49 7.96
N SER A 127 -8.20 -7.56 7.30
CA SER A 127 -8.48 -7.77 5.87
C SER A 127 -9.98 -7.81 5.58
N ALA A 128 -10.75 -8.48 6.44
CA ALA A 128 -12.21 -8.50 6.37
C ALA A 128 -12.82 -7.12 6.64
N ALA A 129 -12.36 -6.39 7.66
CA ALA A 129 -12.83 -5.04 7.95
C ALA A 129 -12.60 -4.07 6.78
N ILE A 130 -11.45 -4.14 6.10
CA ILE A 130 -11.17 -3.33 4.92
C ILE A 130 -12.17 -3.63 3.79
N SER A 131 -12.43 -4.92 3.53
CA SER A 131 -13.40 -5.32 2.50
C SER A 131 -14.85 -5.03 2.87
N TRP A 132 -15.17 -5.04 4.16
CA TRP A 132 -16.48 -4.65 4.67
C TRP A 132 -16.83 -3.21 4.26
N LEU A 133 -15.88 -2.28 4.35
CA LEU A 133 -16.08 -0.87 3.97
C LEU A 133 -16.49 -0.69 2.50
N ASP A 134 -16.16 -1.64 1.63
CA ASP A 134 -16.45 -1.55 0.19
C ASP A 134 -17.79 -2.17 -0.22
N ALA A 135 -18.37 -2.98 0.66
CA ALA A 135 -19.52 -3.82 0.32
C ALA A 135 -20.73 -3.56 1.22
N ILE A 136 -20.52 -3.02 2.42
CA ILE A 136 -21.53 -2.88 3.46
C ILE A 136 -21.60 -1.42 3.91
N TYR A 137 -22.82 -0.87 3.93
CA TYR A 137 -23.04 0.55 4.25
C TYR A 137 -22.81 0.88 5.75
N ASP A 138 -23.09 -0.06 6.65
CA ASP A 138 -22.86 0.11 8.09
C ASP A 138 -21.37 -0.11 8.40
N SER A 139 -20.59 0.97 8.44
CA SER A 139 -19.13 0.92 8.59
C SER A 139 -18.63 0.88 10.04
N TYR A 140 -19.50 1.03 11.04
CA TYR A 140 -19.07 1.21 12.44
C TYR A 140 -18.18 0.07 12.93
N LEU A 141 -18.60 -1.18 12.70
CA LEU A 141 -17.86 -2.37 13.11
C LEU A 141 -16.48 -2.45 12.42
N ALA A 142 -16.41 -2.12 11.13
CA ALA A 142 -15.15 -2.12 10.40
C ALA A 142 -14.21 -1.02 10.90
N LEU A 143 -14.74 0.18 11.15
CA LEU A 143 -13.95 1.29 11.68
C LEU A 143 -13.39 0.98 13.07
N GLU A 144 -14.17 0.36 13.95
CA GLU A 144 -13.72 -0.08 15.28
C GLU A 144 -12.51 -1.02 15.17
N VAL A 145 -12.60 -2.06 14.33
CA VAL A 145 -11.50 -3.00 14.08
C VAL A 145 -10.26 -2.27 13.55
N LEU A 146 -10.42 -1.32 12.62
CA LEU A 146 -9.29 -0.60 12.04
C LEU A 146 -8.63 0.35 13.03
N PHE A 147 -9.41 1.04 13.87
CA PHE A 147 -8.88 1.91 14.92
C PHE A 147 -8.16 1.14 16.04
N GLU A 148 -8.60 -0.07 16.35
CA GLU A 148 -7.84 -0.96 17.23
C GLU A 148 -6.51 -1.35 16.56
N ALA A 149 -6.56 -1.76 15.29
CA ALA A 149 -5.43 -2.27 14.53
C ALA A 149 -4.28 -1.27 14.31
N ILE A 150 -4.51 0.06 14.35
CA ILE A 150 -3.40 1.03 14.29
C ILE A 150 -2.46 0.91 15.50
N HIS A 151 -2.90 0.27 16.58
CA HIS A 151 -2.12 0.00 17.78
C HIS A 151 -1.57 -1.43 17.84
N SER A 152 -1.81 -2.26 16.80
CA SER A 152 -1.27 -3.62 16.71
C SER A 152 0.22 -3.66 16.98
N GLU A 153 0.75 -4.73 17.58
CA GLU A 153 2.21 -4.93 17.63
C GLU A 153 2.79 -5.30 16.25
N TYR A 154 1.94 -5.74 15.32
CA TYR A 154 2.34 -6.16 13.98
C TYR A 154 2.37 -4.99 13.00
N VAL A 155 3.56 -4.70 12.45
CA VAL A 155 3.81 -3.58 11.53
C VAL A 155 2.85 -3.62 10.34
N LEU A 156 2.78 -4.74 9.64
CA LEU A 156 1.92 -4.92 8.48
C LEU A 156 0.45 -4.61 8.78
N VAL A 157 -0.06 -5.09 9.91
CA VAL A 157 -1.45 -4.88 10.31
C VAL A 157 -1.72 -3.39 10.55
N ARG A 158 -0.81 -2.70 11.26
CA ARG A 158 -0.92 -1.24 11.45
C ARG A 158 -0.91 -0.52 10.10
N GLU A 159 -0.02 -0.88 9.19
CA GLU A 159 0.10 -0.24 7.88
C GLU A 159 -1.15 -0.44 7.02
N MET A 160 -1.71 -1.65 7.00
CA MET A 160 -2.98 -1.93 6.33
C MET A 160 -4.11 -1.10 6.92
N ALA A 161 -4.22 -1.03 8.25
CA ALA A 161 -5.27 -0.26 8.92
C ALA A 161 -5.14 1.24 8.64
N ILE A 162 -3.92 1.79 8.74
CA ILE A 162 -3.63 3.18 8.42
C ILE A 162 -3.99 3.47 6.97
N SER A 163 -3.56 2.63 6.02
CA SER A 163 -3.83 2.82 4.60
C SER A 163 -5.33 2.78 4.29
N ALA A 164 -6.09 1.86 4.89
CA ALA A 164 -7.53 1.80 4.73
C ALA A 164 -8.26 3.02 5.34
N LEU A 165 -7.87 3.45 6.54
CA LEU A 165 -8.44 4.64 7.18
C LEU A 165 -8.10 5.91 6.39
N SER A 166 -6.87 5.99 5.85
CA SER A 166 -6.41 7.08 5.00
C SER A 166 -7.37 7.30 3.82
N ARG A 167 -7.71 6.21 3.12
CA ARG A 167 -8.68 6.24 2.01
C ARG A 167 -10.02 6.85 2.44
N ILE A 168 -10.60 6.41 3.55
CA ILE A 168 -11.90 6.89 4.04
C ILE A 168 -11.84 8.37 4.41
N PHE A 169 -10.80 8.80 5.14
CA PHE A 169 -10.69 10.20 5.56
C PHE A 169 -10.42 11.16 4.39
N ASN A 170 -9.86 10.67 3.28
CA ASN A 170 -9.71 11.45 2.04
C ASN A 170 -11.06 11.76 1.41
N GLU A 171 -12.03 10.85 1.54
CA GLU A 171 -13.41 11.05 1.07
C GLU A 171 -14.19 12.03 1.97
N VAL A 172 -13.76 12.22 3.23
CA VAL A 172 -14.53 12.94 4.26
C VAL A 172 -13.97 14.34 4.62
N GLY A 173 -12.70 14.68 4.36
CA GLY A 173 -12.15 15.96 4.85
C GLY A 173 -10.93 16.54 4.13
N GLN A 174 -11.16 17.67 3.43
CA GLN A 174 -10.15 18.69 3.15
C GLN A 174 -9.90 19.53 4.42
N PHE A 175 -8.91 19.24 5.27
CA PHE A 175 -8.48 20.25 6.27
C PHE A 175 -7.00 20.20 6.71
N SER A 176 -6.53 21.45 6.88
CA SER A 176 -5.41 22.03 7.63
C SER A 176 -3.95 21.88 7.18
N ASN A 177 -3.43 23.05 6.79
CA ASN A 177 -2.04 23.46 6.72
C ASN A 177 -1.23 23.09 7.96
N ILE A 178 -0.06 22.48 7.74
CA ILE A 178 1.05 22.51 8.69
C ILE A 178 2.22 23.16 7.96
N SER A 179 2.34 24.48 8.13
CA SER A 179 3.60 25.19 7.86
C SER A 179 4.47 25.05 9.10
N LYS A 180 5.73 24.58 8.94
CA LYS A 180 6.83 24.97 9.83
C LYS A 180 8.20 24.99 9.14
N ASN A 181 8.78 26.19 9.21
CA ASN A 181 10.20 26.55 9.31
C ASN A 181 11.20 25.98 8.29
N THR A 182 11.46 26.79 7.26
CA THR A 182 12.74 26.78 6.54
C THR A 182 13.74 27.64 7.30
N ASP A 183 14.74 27.02 7.92
CA ASP A 183 15.96 27.71 8.33
C ASP A 183 16.71 28.12 7.06
N SER A 184 17.05 29.41 6.93
CA SER A 184 17.57 30.04 5.71
C SER A 184 19.10 29.99 5.61
N SER A 185 19.70 28.81 5.82
CA SER A 185 21.10 28.61 5.46
C SER A 185 21.22 28.36 3.96
N LYS A 186 22.15 29.05 3.27
CA LYS A 186 22.47 28.77 1.87
C LYS A 186 22.87 27.28 1.74
N PRO A 187 22.16 26.48 0.93
CA PRO A 187 22.47 25.08 0.81
C PRO A 187 23.82 24.88 0.10
N PRO A 188 24.54 23.78 0.41
CA PRO A 188 25.75 23.42 -0.31
C PRO A 188 25.43 23.21 -1.80
N GLN A 189 26.23 23.80 -2.69
CA GLN A 189 26.10 23.54 -4.13
C GLN A 189 26.59 22.13 -4.45
N VAL A 190 25.68 21.21 -4.74
CA VAL A 190 26.01 19.92 -5.37
C VAL A 190 26.25 20.18 -6.85
N LYS A 191 27.45 19.88 -7.33
CA LYS A 191 27.95 20.30 -8.66
C LYS A 191 27.57 19.38 -9.82
N ASP A 192 26.89 18.26 -9.56
CA ASP A 192 26.45 17.28 -10.56
C ASP A 192 24.96 16.93 -10.35
N SER A 193 24.29 16.39 -11.37
CA SER A 193 22.92 15.86 -11.26
C SER A 193 22.83 14.84 -10.12
N GLY A 194 22.32 15.27 -8.97
CA GLY A 194 22.33 14.50 -7.73
C GLY A 194 21.27 13.40 -7.70
N SER A 195 21.12 12.78 -6.54
CA SER A 195 19.96 11.94 -6.24
C SER A 195 19.37 12.31 -4.89
N PHE A 196 18.07 12.07 -4.66
CA PHE A 196 17.47 12.24 -3.34
C PHE A 196 16.34 11.24 -3.11
N ILE A 197 15.93 11.08 -1.85
CA ILE A 197 14.87 10.15 -1.44
C ILE A 197 13.64 10.93 -0.98
N VAL A 198 12.46 10.50 -1.42
CA VAL A 198 11.16 10.93 -0.92
C VAL A 198 10.54 9.75 -0.14
N HIS A 199 10.47 9.88 1.17
CA HIS A 199 9.92 8.82 2.03
C HIS A 199 8.40 8.67 1.85
N GLY A 200 7.86 7.50 2.21
CA GLY A 200 6.43 7.22 2.25
C GLY A 200 5.71 7.84 3.45
N THR A 201 4.52 7.36 3.75
CA THR A 201 3.77 7.73 4.95
C THR A 201 4.60 7.48 6.21
N ILE A 202 4.70 8.48 7.10
CA ILE A 202 5.41 8.36 8.36
C ILE A 202 4.39 8.14 9.48
N PHE A 203 4.54 7.06 10.23
CA PHE A 203 3.83 6.83 11.48
C PHE A 203 4.81 6.51 12.61
N SER A 204 4.62 7.13 13.77
CA SER A 204 5.19 6.61 15.01
C SER A 204 4.05 6.00 15.80
N SER A 205 4.17 4.72 16.13
CA SER A 205 3.40 4.19 17.25
C SER A 205 3.86 4.94 18.50
N VAL A 206 2.94 5.22 19.43
CA VAL A 206 3.26 5.81 20.73
C VAL A 206 4.42 5.01 21.36
N GLY A 207 5.57 5.66 21.59
CA GLY A 207 6.76 5.04 22.16
C GLY A 207 7.75 4.37 21.18
N LYS A 208 7.51 4.36 19.86
CA LYS A 208 8.47 3.85 18.85
C LYS A 208 9.06 4.99 18.02
N SER A 209 10.37 4.93 17.74
CA SER A 209 11.04 5.87 16.84
C SER A 209 10.58 5.63 15.39
N TYR A 210 10.31 6.71 14.67
CA TYR A 210 10.03 6.66 13.22
C TYR A 210 11.13 5.94 12.45
N GLU A 211 10.76 5.26 11.37
CA GLU A 211 11.73 4.66 10.48
C GLU A 211 12.64 5.72 9.83
N LYS A 212 13.92 5.40 9.74
CA LYS A 212 14.97 6.33 9.29
C LYS A 212 15.69 5.86 8.03
N TRP A 213 15.20 4.82 7.35
CA TRP A 213 15.88 4.15 6.22
C TRP A 213 16.33 5.12 5.11
N TRP A 214 15.57 6.20 4.92
CA TRP A 214 15.78 7.24 3.90
C TRP A 214 16.68 8.39 4.37
N LYS A 215 16.93 8.51 5.68
CA LYS A 215 17.63 9.67 6.24
C LYS A 215 19.12 9.60 5.95
N PRO A 216 19.75 10.71 5.55
CA PRO A 216 21.20 10.81 5.48
C PRO A 216 21.89 10.34 6.74
N THR A 217 23.04 9.68 6.57
CA THR A 217 23.99 9.20 7.60
C THR A 217 23.47 8.10 8.54
N SER A 218 22.16 8.00 8.76
CA SER A 218 21.55 7.06 9.71
C SER A 218 20.60 6.04 9.08
N GLY A 219 20.19 6.27 7.83
CA GLY A 219 19.31 5.39 7.09
C GLY A 219 20.05 4.29 6.35
N ASP A 220 19.61 3.04 6.55
CA ASP A 220 20.20 1.87 5.88
C ASP A 220 20.20 2.00 4.35
N PHE A 221 19.07 2.37 3.75
CA PHE A 221 18.95 2.46 2.30
C PHE A 221 19.68 3.69 1.74
N HIS A 222 19.63 4.83 2.44
CA HIS A 222 20.43 6.00 2.06
C HIS A 222 21.93 5.67 2.04
N ASN A 223 22.43 5.04 3.11
CA ASN A 223 23.82 4.63 3.21
C ASN A 223 24.19 3.59 2.14
N TYR A 224 23.28 2.67 1.80
CA TYR A 224 23.47 1.72 0.72
C TYR A 224 23.72 2.42 -0.62
N LEU A 225 22.85 3.36 -0.99
CA LEU A 225 22.96 4.12 -2.23
C LEU A 225 24.26 4.96 -2.25
N LYS A 226 24.53 5.66 -1.15
CA LYS A 226 25.72 6.52 -1.01
C LYS A 226 27.04 5.76 -1.13
N ASN A 227 27.11 4.57 -0.56
CA ASN A 227 28.32 3.74 -0.60
C ASN A 227 28.40 2.86 -1.85
N GLY A 228 27.41 2.95 -2.73
CA GLY A 228 27.28 2.09 -3.90
C GLY A 228 27.01 2.89 -5.17
N SER A 229 25.83 2.67 -5.74
CA SER A 229 25.42 3.11 -7.07
C SER A 229 25.10 4.60 -7.20
N ARG A 230 24.95 5.33 -6.08
CA ARG A 230 24.64 6.77 -6.04
C ARG A 230 25.48 7.51 -4.99
N PRO A 231 26.80 7.63 -5.21
CA PRO A 231 27.68 8.35 -4.27
C PRO A 231 27.40 9.85 -4.14
N ASN A 232 26.66 10.43 -5.10
CA ASN A 232 26.22 11.83 -5.12
C ASN A 232 24.79 12.03 -4.59
N ILE A 233 24.22 11.06 -3.87
CA ILE A 233 22.94 11.23 -3.20
C ILE A 233 23.02 12.33 -2.14
N TYR A 234 21.99 13.18 -2.08
CA TYR A 234 21.87 14.31 -1.15
C TYR A 234 22.00 13.83 0.30
N ASP A 235 22.95 14.39 1.05
CA ASP A 235 23.33 13.89 2.37
C ASP A 235 23.42 14.98 3.46
N ALA A 236 23.07 16.22 3.13
CA ALA A 236 23.04 17.32 4.09
C ALA A 236 21.81 17.24 5.03
N LYS A 237 21.85 18.00 6.12
CA LYS A 237 20.87 17.91 7.23
C LYS A 237 19.48 18.45 6.86
N ASP A 238 19.41 19.31 5.86
CA ASP A 238 18.21 19.92 5.27
C ASP A 238 17.64 19.08 4.13
N TYR A 239 17.79 17.75 4.20
CA TYR A 239 17.18 16.82 3.25
C TYR A 239 15.66 16.99 3.19
N PHE A 240 15.04 16.67 2.06
CA PHE A 240 13.58 16.78 1.91
C PHE A 240 12.84 15.86 2.87
N GLN A 241 11.88 16.41 3.59
CA GLN A 241 10.94 15.69 4.45
C GLN A 241 9.56 16.32 4.28
N TRP A 242 8.52 15.48 4.29
CA TRP A 242 7.14 15.93 4.33
C TRP A 242 6.40 15.31 5.51
N SER A 243 5.15 15.72 5.71
CA SER A 243 4.33 15.26 6.84
C SER A 243 4.09 13.75 6.85
N GLY A 244 4.21 13.08 5.70
CA GLY A 244 3.73 11.71 5.53
C GLY A 244 2.20 11.63 5.63
N GLY A 245 1.50 12.74 5.42
CA GLY A 245 0.04 12.83 5.54
C GLY A 245 -0.69 11.96 4.54
N TRP A 246 -1.89 11.54 4.92
CA TRP A 246 -2.59 10.41 4.34
C TRP A 246 -3.57 10.78 3.22
N ASN A 247 -3.80 12.07 3.04
CA ASN A 247 -4.76 12.62 2.11
C ASN A 247 -4.17 13.26 0.87
N ASP A 248 -4.99 13.34 -0.19
CA ASP A 248 -4.61 13.93 -1.47
C ASP A 248 -4.12 15.38 -1.29
N TYR A 249 -4.72 16.10 -0.36
CA TYR A 249 -4.31 17.45 0.00
C TYR A 249 -2.88 17.49 0.56
N ALA A 250 -2.55 16.63 1.52
CA ALA A 250 -1.22 16.54 2.11
C ALA A 250 -0.17 16.14 1.07
N ARG A 251 -0.49 15.19 0.18
CA ARG A 251 0.39 14.82 -0.94
C ARG A 251 0.59 15.98 -1.92
N SER A 252 -0.47 16.74 -2.21
CA SER A 252 -0.41 17.91 -3.08
C SER A 252 0.39 19.06 -2.47
N GLN A 253 0.29 19.29 -1.16
CA GLN A 253 1.12 20.27 -0.46
C GLN A 253 2.59 19.83 -0.43
N ALA A 254 2.86 18.57 -0.11
CA ALA A 254 4.20 18.01 -0.13
C ALA A 254 4.86 18.12 -1.51
N ALA A 255 4.11 17.99 -2.61
CA ALA A 255 4.64 18.18 -3.95
C ALA A 255 5.09 19.63 -4.22
N LYS A 256 4.35 20.62 -3.71
CA LYS A 256 4.74 22.04 -3.78
C LYS A 256 5.96 22.34 -2.91
N GLU A 257 6.00 21.77 -1.70
CA GLU A 257 7.17 21.87 -0.82
C GLU A 257 8.41 21.23 -1.45
N LEU A 258 8.24 20.08 -2.11
CA LEU A 258 9.31 19.41 -2.84
C LEU A 258 9.83 20.26 -4.00
N GLU A 259 8.94 20.92 -4.75
CA GLU A 259 9.35 21.88 -5.79
C GLU A 259 10.21 23.02 -5.21
N VAL A 260 9.79 23.63 -4.10
CA VAL A 260 10.57 24.69 -3.43
C VAL A 260 11.93 24.15 -3.00
N TRP A 261 11.96 22.96 -2.41
CA TRP A 261 13.19 22.32 -1.97
C TRP A 261 14.13 22.03 -3.16
N ILE A 262 13.63 21.45 -4.26
CA ILE A 262 14.42 21.19 -5.48
C ILE A 262 15.05 22.48 -5.99
N ASN A 263 14.29 23.58 -6.04
CA ASN A 263 14.78 24.86 -6.52
C ASN A 263 15.86 25.47 -5.61
N GLN A 264 15.68 25.39 -4.29
CA GLN A 264 16.66 25.90 -3.33
C GLN A 264 17.99 25.15 -3.41
N HIS A 265 17.95 23.84 -3.65
CA HIS A 265 19.12 22.96 -3.63
C HIS A 265 19.73 22.72 -5.02
N ASN A 266 19.17 23.32 -6.07
CA ASN A 266 19.54 23.09 -7.48
C ASN A 266 19.49 21.60 -7.88
N MET A 267 18.46 20.89 -7.42
CA MET A 267 18.29 19.45 -7.64
C MET A 267 17.46 19.13 -8.89
N GLN A 268 17.29 20.07 -9.82
CA GLN A 268 16.65 19.79 -11.11
C GLN A 268 17.49 18.77 -11.89
N ASN A 269 16.82 17.91 -12.66
CA ASN A 269 17.43 16.78 -13.37
C ASN A 269 18.13 15.76 -12.45
N SER A 270 17.67 15.61 -11.20
CA SER A 270 18.15 14.56 -10.29
C SER A 270 17.41 13.24 -10.47
N ASP A 271 18.00 12.15 -10.01
CA ASP A 271 17.30 10.88 -9.79
C ASP A 271 16.54 10.94 -8.46
N VAL A 272 15.28 10.51 -8.45
CA VAL A 272 14.42 10.53 -7.26
C VAL A 272 14.01 9.11 -6.92
N PHE A 273 14.33 8.70 -5.70
CA PHE A 273 13.89 7.43 -5.12
C PHE A 273 12.71 7.71 -4.22
N ALA A 274 11.52 7.25 -4.59
CA ALA A 274 10.31 7.49 -3.83
C ALA A 274 9.72 6.17 -3.34
N HIS A 275 9.15 6.13 -2.14
CA HIS A 275 8.50 4.93 -1.59
C HIS A 275 7.05 5.18 -1.23
N SER A 276 6.18 4.18 -1.44
CA SER A 276 4.77 4.22 -1.05
C SER A 276 4.09 5.49 -1.57
N HIS A 277 3.32 6.22 -0.75
CA HIS A 277 2.73 7.51 -1.14
C HIS A 277 3.73 8.65 -1.40
N GLY A 278 4.98 8.51 -0.99
CA GLY A 278 6.06 9.40 -1.43
C GLY A 278 6.23 9.36 -2.94
N CYS A 279 5.89 8.22 -3.58
CA CYS A 279 5.82 8.11 -5.04
C CYS A 279 4.79 9.07 -5.63
N ASN A 280 3.60 9.18 -5.04
CA ASN A 280 2.57 10.10 -5.54
C ASN A 280 3.02 11.57 -5.41
N VAL A 281 3.75 11.91 -4.34
CA VAL A 281 4.38 13.24 -4.19
C VAL A 281 5.40 13.50 -5.30
N ALA A 282 6.29 12.53 -5.58
CA ALA A 282 7.28 12.66 -6.65
C ALA A 282 6.65 12.74 -8.05
N LEU A 283 5.59 11.95 -8.29
CA LEU A 283 4.80 12.00 -9.53
C LEU A 283 4.16 13.37 -9.72
N LEU A 284 3.56 13.95 -8.67
CA LEU A 284 3.01 15.31 -8.73
C LEU A 284 4.09 16.38 -8.96
N ALA A 285 5.28 16.23 -8.37
CA ALA A 285 6.37 17.19 -8.55
C ALA A 285 6.81 17.30 -10.03
N THR A 286 6.65 16.24 -10.84
CA THR A 286 6.93 16.30 -12.28
C THR A 286 6.06 17.31 -13.02
N GLN A 287 4.92 17.75 -12.47
CA GLN A 287 4.06 18.72 -13.12
C GLN A 287 4.76 20.08 -13.28
N SER A 288 5.71 20.43 -12.41
CA SER A 288 6.47 21.68 -12.45
C SER A 288 7.99 21.51 -12.48
N GLN A 289 8.51 20.34 -12.09
CA GLN A 289 9.95 20.10 -11.98
C GLN A 289 10.44 19.09 -13.00
N LYS A 290 11.57 19.40 -13.63
CA LYS A 290 12.29 18.45 -14.49
C LYS A 290 13.16 17.55 -13.64
N LEU A 291 12.94 16.25 -13.74
CA LEU A 291 13.66 15.18 -13.06
C LEU A 291 14.31 14.27 -14.11
N LYS A 292 15.40 13.60 -13.75
CA LYS A 292 16.07 12.69 -14.67
C LYS A 292 15.42 11.32 -14.63
N LYS A 293 15.46 10.67 -13.46
CA LYS A 293 14.80 9.38 -13.23
C LYS A 293 13.86 9.43 -12.04
N LEU A 294 12.73 8.75 -12.13
CA LEU A 294 11.87 8.42 -11.00
C LEU A 294 11.91 6.93 -10.72
N ILE A 295 12.40 6.55 -9.54
CA ILE A 295 12.39 5.18 -9.04
C ILE A 295 11.30 5.07 -7.99
N LEU A 296 10.16 4.50 -8.38
CA LEU A 296 8.95 4.35 -7.59
C LEU A 296 8.97 2.99 -6.89
N MET A 297 9.07 2.97 -5.57
CA MET A 297 9.20 1.76 -4.77
C MET A 297 7.87 1.49 -4.05
N SER A 298 7.18 0.41 -4.42
CA SER A 298 5.85 0.03 -3.89
C SER A 298 4.83 1.17 -3.97
N CYS A 299 4.74 1.84 -5.12
CA CYS A 299 3.82 2.96 -5.35
C CYS A 299 2.36 2.49 -5.42
N PRO A 300 1.45 3.01 -4.57
CA PRO A 300 0.03 2.88 -4.80
C PRO A 300 -0.38 3.65 -6.06
N VAL A 301 -0.90 2.95 -7.07
CA VAL A 301 -1.25 3.56 -8.36
C VAL A 301 -2.67 4.10 -8.31
N HIS A 302 -2.82 5.42 -8.20
CA HIS A 302 -4.08 6.11 -8.45
C HIS A 302 -3.94 6.93 -9.73
N TRP A 303 -4.08 6.27 -10.88
CA TRP A 303 -3.65 6.84 -12.17
C TRP A 303 -4.44 8.09 -12.55
N LYS A 304 -5.67 8.25 -12.09
CA LYS A 304 -6.45 9.47 -12.35
C LYS A 304 -5.95 10.69 -11.56
N LEU A 305 -5.27 10.47 -10.45
CA LEU A 305 -4.83 11.52 -9.52
C LEU A 305 -3.35 11.87 -9.69
N TYR A 306 -2.51 10.87 -9.98
CA TYR A 306 -1.05 10.99 -9.88
C TYR A 306 -0.34 10.56 -11.17
N GLN A 307 -0.71 11.14 -12.30
CA GLN A 307 0.04 10.91 -13.54
C GLN A 307 1.35 11.70 -13.52
N PRO A 308 2.48 11.11 -13.92
CA PRO A 308 3.67 11.88 -14.19
C PRO A 308 3.49 12.71 -15.46
N ASN A 309 4.07 13.91 -15.48
CA ASN A 309 4.31 14.63 -16.71
C ASN A 309 5.59 14.08 -17.36
N PHE A 310 5.42 13.21 -18.35
CA PHE A 310 6.53 12.56 -19.06
C PHE A 310 7.42 13.53 -19.87
N ASN A 311 7.03 14.78 -20.08
CA ASN A 311 7.94 15.78 -20.67
C ASN A 311 8.98 16.29 -19.65
N ASN A 312 8.74 16.04 -18.37
CA ASN A 312 9.54 16.51 -17.25
C ASN A 312 10.24 15.36 -16.51
N VAL A 313 10.23 14.15 -17.05
CA VAL A 313 10.99 13.01 -16.54
C VAL A 313 11.53 12.19 -17.70
N ASP A 314 12.84 11.92 -17.70
CA ASP A 314 13.47 11.16 -18.79
C ASP A 314 13.15 9.65 -18.68
N GLU A 315 13.08 9.12 -17.46
CA GLU A 315 12.80 7.71 -17.21
C GLU A 315 11.98 7.47 -15.92
N VAL A 316 11.02 6.55 -15.96
CA VAL A 316 10.25 6.14 -14.79
C VAL A 316 10.36 4.62 -14.62
N ILE A 317 10.79 4.18 -13.45
CA ILE A 317 10.96 2.78 -13.07
C ILE A 317 10.08 2.53 -11.85
N SER A 318 9.24 1.52 -11.93
CA SER A 318 8.39 1.05 -10.83
C SER A 318 8.93 -0.28 -10.32
N ILE A 319 9.22 -0.37 -9.03
CA ILE A 319 9.68 -1.57 -8.33
C ILE A 319 8.62 -1.96 -7.32
N ARG A 320 8.04 -3.14 -7.47
CA ARG A 320 6.90 -3.57 -6.63
C ARG A 320 6.97 -5.04 -6.24
N VAL A 321 6.09 -5.43 -5.31
CA VAL A 321 5.81 -6.82 -4.98
C VAL A 321 4.48 -7.25 -5.61
N LYS A 322 4.14 -8.54 -5.52
CA LYS A 322 2.87 -9.08 -6.01
C LYS A 322 1.82 -8.97 -4.91
N PHE A 323 0.64 -8.43 -5.24
CA PHE A 323 -0.49 -8.31 -4.30
C PHE A 323 -0.08 -7.64 -2.97
N ASP A 324 0.56 -6.48 -3.04
CA ASP A 324 1.01 -5.75 -1.87
C ASP A 324 -0.18 -5.37 -0.98
N PHE A 325 -0.23 -5.87 0.25
CA PHE A 325 -1.36 -5.69 1.15
C PHE A 325 -1.59 -4.26 1.57
N VAL A 326 -0.53 -3.46 1.67
CA VAL A 326 -0.67 -2.04 2.00
C VAL A 326 -1.31 -1.32 0.83
N ILE A 327 -0.86 -1.59 -0.40
CA ILE A 327 -1.47 -1.01 -1.61
C ILE A 327 -2.91 -1.54 -1.83
N MET A 328 -3.17 -2.81 -1.53
CA MET A 328 -4.53 -3.36 -1.58
C MET A 328 -5.44 -2.66 -0.58
N ALA A 329 -4.98 -2.44 0.66
CA ALA A 329 -5.73 -1.71 1.69
C ALA A 329 -6.05 -0.26 1.27
N ASP A 330 -5.11 0.38 0.56
CA ASP A 330 -5.28 1.72 -0.04
C ASP A 330 -6.29 1.74 -1.19
N ARG A 331 -6.66 0.56 -1.72
CA ARG A 331 -7.32 0.41 -3.03
C ARG A 331 -6.56 1.13 -4.13
N GLY A 332 -5.24 1.18 -4.01
CA GLY A 332 -4.33 1.59 -5.05
C GLY A 332 -4.08 0.46 -6.04
N GLY A 333 -3.81 0.84 -7.28
CA GLY A 333 -3.39 -0.09 -8.31
C GLY A 333 -2.09 -0.77 -8.00
N GLN A 334 -2.01 -2.05 -8.35
CA GLN A 334 -0.84 -2.88 -8.08
C GLN A 334 0.26 -2.70 -9.11
N LYS A 335 0.00 -2.04 -10.25
CA LYS A 335 0.98 -1.83 -11.33
C LYS A 335 0.61 -0.63 -12.19
N PHE A 336 1.61 -0.02 -12.81
CA PHE A 336 1.38 0.90 -13.92
C PHE A 336 1.15 0.13 -15.23
N ARG A 337 0.36 0.70 -16.15
CA ARG A 337 0.16 0.16 -17.51
C ARG A 337 0.72 1.02 -18.62
N ASP A 338 1.13 2.24 -18.29
CA ASP A 338 1.72 3.12 -19.27
C ASP A 338 3.06 2.53 -19.73
N PRO A 339 3.27 2.28 -21.04
CA PRO A 339 4.47 1.61 -21.54
C PRO A 339 5.74 2.45 -21.34
N ARG A 340 5.63 3.73 -20.96
CA ARG A 340 6.76 4.59 -20.61
C ARG A 340 7.28 4.33 -19.19
N ILE A 341 6.59 3.51 -18.39
CA ILE A 341 7.00 3.13 -17.05
C ILE A 341 7.52 1.69 -17.09
N THR A 342 8.80 1.52 -16.76
CA THR A 342 9.43 0.20 -16.66
C THR A 342 9.02 -0.47 -15.36
N GLU A 343 8.27 -1.57 -15.43
CA GLU A 343 7.82 -2.35 -14.28
C GLU A 343 8.81 -3.46 -13.92
N THR A 344 9.36 -3.41 -12.70
CA THR A 344 10.17 -4.46 -12.08
C THR A 344 9.39 -5.10 -10.94
N ILE A 345 9.07 -6.38 -11.10
CA ILE A 345 8.30 -7.14 -10.10
C ILE A 345 9.25 -8.02 -9.30
N LEU A 346 9.34 -7.76 -8.00
CA LEU A 346 10.06 -8.62 -7.07
C LEU A 346 9.28 -9.95 -6.94
N PRO A 347 9.98 -11.11 -6.85
CA PRO A 347 9.34 -12.42 -6.66
C PRO A 347 8.94 -12.60 -5.18
N LEU A 348 8.22 -11.62 -4.65
CA LEU A 348 7.72 -11.56 -3.28
C LEU A 348 6.22 -11.24 -3.34
N TRP A 349 5.48 -11.82 -2.41
CA TRP A 349 4.04 -11.66 -2.32
C TRP A 349 3.62 -10.97 -1.03
N PHE A 350 2.50 -10.26 -1.07
CA PHE A 350 1.68 -9.85 0.07
C PHE A 350 2.32 -8.82 1.01
N THR A 351 3.24 -9.25 1.87
CA THR A 351 3.63 -8.51 3.09
C THR A 351 4.86 -7.64 2.90
N ALA A 352 5.43 -7.65 1.70
CA ALA A 352 6.76 -7.14 1.43
C ALA A 352 6.74 -5.69 0.93
N HIS A 353 5.84 -4.84 1.47
CA HIS A 353 5.70 -3.43 1.06
C HIS A 353 7.03 -2.66 1.12
N ASP A 354 7.81 -2.95 2.16
CA ASP A 354 9.13 -2.36 2.38
C ASP A 354 10.26 -3.02 1.61
N ALA A 355 10.04 -4.20 1.03
CA ALA A 355 11.14 -4.94 0.41
C ALA A 355 11.79 -4.16 -0.73
N SER A 356 11.03 -3.33 -1.45
CA SER A 356 11.50 -2.45 -2.52
C SER A 356 12.47 -1.36 -2.04
N ARG A 357 12.54 -1.05 -0.74
CA ARG A 357 13.41 -0.01 -0.15
C ARG A 357 14.50 -0.55 0.77
N THR A 358 14.70 -1.88 0.86
CA THR A 358 15.76 -2.44 1.73
C THR A 358 17.06 -2.65 0.96
N SER A 359 18.20 -2.30 1.57
CA SER A 359 19.53 -2.56 1.01
C SER A 359 19.75 -4.04 0.66
N LYS A 360 19.26 -4.94 1.54
CA LYS A 360 19.33 -6.39 1.35
C LYS A 360 18.62 -6.86 0.08
N THR A 361 17.43 -6.35 -0.22
CA THR A 361 16.72 -6.69 -1.46
C THR A 361 17.47 -6.15 -2.67
N TRP A 362 17.91 -4.89 -2.63
CA TRP A 362 18.64 -4.26 -3.72
C TRP A 362 19.90 -5.04 -4.09
N SER A 363 20.72 -5.37 -3.10
CA SER A 363 21.93 -6.17 -3.30
C SER A 363 21.62 -7.58 -3.81
N LYS A 364 20.68 -8.30 -3.15
CA LYS A 364 20.33 -9.68 -3.51
C LYS A 364 19.75 -9.80 -4.91
N ARG A 365 18.96 -8.80 -5.33
CA ARG A 365 18.24 -8.79 -6.62
C ARG A 365 18.92 -7.95 -7.69
N LYS A 366 20.10 -7.37 -7.39
CA LYS A 366 20.90 -6.54 -8.30
C LYS A 366 20.12 -5.37 -8.88
N LEU A 367 19.29 -4.72 -8.07
CA LEU A 367 18.44 -3.60 -8.52
C LEU A 367 19.26 -2.36 -8.91
N ASP A 368 20.52 -2.28 -8.50
CA ASP A 368 21.44 -1.22 -8.93
C ASP A 368 21.64 -1.16 -10.46
N SER A 369 21.43 -2.26 -11.18
CA SER A 369 21.53 -2.25 -12.64
C SER A 369 20.42 -1.47 -13.33
N LEU A 370 19.35 -1.13 -12.59
CA LEU A 370 18.22 -0.35 -13.10
C LEU A 370 18.51 1.15 -13.09
N ILE A 371 19.50 1.59 -12.29
CA ILE A 371 19.69 3.00 -11.97
C ILE A 371 20.90 3.61 -12.65
#